data_AF-A0A3S2WV03-F1
#
_entry.id   AF-A0A3S2WV03-F1
#
_cell.length_a   1.000
_cell.length_b   1.000
_cell.length_c   1.000
_cell.angle_alpha   90.00
_cell.angle_beta   90.00
_cell.angle_gamma   90.00
#
_symmetry.space_group_name_H-M   'P 1'
#
loop_
_entity.id
_entity.type
_entity.pdbx_description
1 polymer ?
#
loop_
_entity_poly.entity_id
_entity_poly.type
_entity_poly.pdbx_seq_one_letter_code
_entity_poly.pdbx_strand_id
1 'polypeptide(L)'
;MLQMRPNCECCDRDLPADAPGAMVCSFECTFCDDCVRQRLGGRCPNCGGELQPRPRRVGDALARNPASTQRVRQPHAACADAQPGTAADKIP
;
A
#
# COMPACT_ATOMS: atom_id res chain seq x y z
N MET A 1 -12.12 -5.06 -11.57
CA MET A 1 -10.73 -4.59 -11.78
C MET A 1 -10.18 -4.11 -10.45
N LEU A 2 -8.89 -4.28 -10.19
CA LEU A 2 -8.24 -3.80 -8.96
C LEU A 2 -8.50 -2.29 -8.78
N GLN A 3 -9.02 -1.89 -7.62
CA GLN A 3 -9.31 -0.48 -7.29
C GLN A 3 -8.04 0.37 -7.22
N MET A 4 -6.90 -0.21 -6.87
CA MET A 4 -5.63 0.47 -6.63
C MET A 4 -5.76 1.57 -5.58
N ARG A 5 -6.04 1.16 -4.32
CA ARG A 5 -6.13 2.09 -3.18
C ARG A 5 -4.90 3.02 -3.12
N PRO A 6 -5.11 4.32 -2.83
CA PRO A 6 -4.08 5.33 -3.00
C PRO A 6 -3.15 5.46 -1.80
N ASN A 7 -3.36 4.70 -0.73
CA ASN A 7 -2.63 4.87 0.53
C ASN A 7 -2.35 3.54 1.24
N CYS A 8 -1.38 3.57 2.15
CA CYS A 8 -1.08 2.48 3.07
C CYS A 8 -2.10 2.45 4.21
N GLU A 9 -2.74 1.31 4.44
CA GLU A 9 -3.74 1.14 5.51
C GLU A 9 -3.16 1.23 6.92
N CYS A 10 -1.84 1.14 7.06
CA CYS A 10 -1.11 1.21 8.33
C CYS A 10 -0.65 2.64 8.66
N CYS A 11 0.13 3.27 7.77
CA CYS A 11 0.77 4.57 8.01
C CYS A 11 0.18 5.73 7.20
N ASP A 12 -0.83 5.48 6.37
CA ASP A 12 -1.50 6.46 5.49
C ASP A 12 -0.62 7.11 4.39
N ARG A 13 0.61 6.62 4.21
CA ARG A 13 1.51 7.06 3.13
C ARG A 13 0.88 6.84 1.75
N ASP A 14 1.12 7.78 0.84
CA ASP A 14 0.71 7.70 -0.57
C ASP A 14 1.33 6.51 -1.30
N LEU A 15 0.49 5.83 -2.10
CA LEU A 15 0.83 4.67 -2.92
C LEU A 15 0.29 4.84 -4.35
N PRO A 16 0.95 5.67 -5.19
CA PRO A 16 0.54 5.91 -6.57
C PRO A 16 0.44 4.61 -7.38
N ALA A 17 -0.54 4.53 -8.29
CA ALA A 17 -0.81 3.34 -9.09
C ALA A 17 0.31 3.00 -10.11
N ASP A 18 1.09 3.99 -10.51
CA ASP A 18 2.20 3.90 -11.45
C ASP A 18 3.57 3.76 -10.76
N ALA A 19 3.61 3.83 -9.43
CA ALA A 19 4.82 3.70 -8.62
C ALA A 19 4.95 2.33 -7.93
N PRO A 20 6.18 1.83 -7.71
CA PRO A 20 6.41 0.67 -6.87
C PRO A 20 6.21 1.01 -5.38
N GLY A 21 6.23 0.00 -4.52
CA GLY A 21 6.19 0.17 -3.05
C GLY A 21 4.83 -0.11 -2.42
N ALA A 22 3.79 -0.35 -3.21
CA ALA A 22 2.52 -0.87 -2.73
C ALA A 22 2.54 -2.40 -2.69
N MET A 23 2.10 -2.97 -1.58
CA MET A 23 1.89 -4.40 -1.35
C MET A 23 0.39 -4.63 -1.16
N VAL A 24 -0.12 -5.75 -1.68
CA VAL A 24 -1.55 -6.05 -1.72
C VAL A 24 -1.82 -7.52 -1.40
N CYS A 25 -2.93 -7.81 -0.71
CA CYS A 25 -3.44 -9.18 -0.54
C CYS A 25 -4.57 -9.50 -1.54
N SER A 26 -5.10 -10.73 -1.52
CA SER A 26 -6.22 -11.16 -2.38
C SER A 26 -7.52 -10.35 -2.22
N PHE A 27 -7.70 -9.67 -1.08
CA PHE A 27 -8.84 -8.80 -0.77
C PHE A 27 -8.55 -7.32 -0.97
N GLU A 28 -7.42 -6.99 -1.60
CA GLU A 28 -7.02 -5.62 -1.88
C GLU A 28 -6.69 -4.76 -0.65
N CYS A 29 -6.43 -5.36 0.52
CA CYS A 29 -5.80 -4.61 1.61
C CYS A 29 -4.42 -4.13 1.16
N THR A 30 -4.18 -2.83 1.23
CA THR A 30 -3.00 -2.19 0.63
C THR A 30 -2.08 -1.62 1.71
N PHE A 31 -0.80 -1.99 1.66
CA PHE A 31 0.22 -1.53 2.61
C PHE A 31 1.49 -1.12 1.88
N CYS A 32 2.27 -0.17 2.42
CA CYS A 32 3.59 0.12 1.86
C CYS A 32 4.59 -0.99 2.20
N ASP A 33 5.60 -1.18 1.34
CA ASP A 33 6.66 -2.16 1.53
C ASP A 33 7.41 -2.00 2.86
N ASP A 34 7.62 -0.76 3.32
CA ASP A 34 8.18 -0.48 4.64
C ASP A 34 7.33 -1.08 5.78
N CYS A 35 6.01 -0.86 5.78
CA CYS A 35 5.13 -1.44 6.78
C CYS A 35 5.10 -2.97 6.69
N VAL A 36 5.10 -3.52 5.46
CA VAL A 36 5.12 -4.98 5.27
C VAL A 36 6.38 -5.61 5.85
N ARG A 37 7.55 -4.99 5.65
CA ARG A 37 8.84 -5.48 6.14
C ARG A 37 9.01 -5.26 7.65
N GLN A 38 8.69 -4.07 8.14
CA GLN A 38 9.03 -3.67 9.52
C GLN A 38 7.96 -4.08 10.55
N ARG A 39 6.69 -4.21 10.13
CA ARG A 39 5.55 -4.31 11.06
C ARG A 39 4.70 -5.56 10.84
N LEU A 40 4.52 -5.97 9.59
CA LEU A 40 3.53 -6.99 9.24
C LEU A 40 4.13 -8.36 8.87
N GLY A 41 5.46 -8.44 8.71
CA GLY A 41 6.16 -9.70 8.42
C GLY A 41 5.67 -10.40 7.16
N GLY A 42 5.29 -9.65 6.12
CA GLY A 42 4.78 -10.22 4.86
C GLY A 42 3.35 -10.74 4.90
N ARG A 43 2.63 -10.62 6.02
CA ARG A 43 1.25 -11.11 6.17
C ARG A 43 0.27 -9.98 6.37
N CYS A 44 -0.91 -10.11 5.76
CA CYS A 44 -1.97 -9.13 5.90
C CYS A 44 -2.58 -9.23 7.31
N PRO A 45 -2.63 -8.14 8.09
CA PRO A 45 -3.25 -8.15 9.43
C PRO A 45 -4.76 -8.31 9.40
N ASN A 46 -5.40 -8.10 8.23
CA ASN A 46 -6.85 -8.23 8.05
C ASN A 46 -7.31 -9.63 7.71
N CYS A 47 -6.64 -10.29 6.76
CA CYS A 47 -7.08 -11.60 6.25
C CYS A 47 -6.10 -12.75 6.56
N GLY A 48 -4.93 -12.46 7.13
CA GLY A 48 -3.88 -13.47 7.42
C GLY A 48 -3.13 -14.01 6.20
N GLY A 49 -3.56 -13.64 4.99
CA GLY A 49 -2.94 -14.03 3.72
C GLY A 49 -1.62 -13.32 3.44
N GLU A 50 -0.97 -13.73 2.35
CA GLU A 50 0.27 -13.10 1.88
C GLU A 50 0.06 -11.68 1.36
N LEU A 51 1.07 -10.83 1.56
CA LEU A 51 1.18 -9.52 0.93
C LEU A 51 2.20 -9.61 -0.21
N GLN A 52 1.72 -9.40 -1.43
CA GLN A 52 2.52 -9.46 -2.66
C GLN A 52 2.67 -8.06 -3.28
N PRO A 53 3.71 -7.79 -4.09
CA PRO A 53 3.85 -6.52 -4.79
C PRO A 53 2.61 -6.23 -5.64
N ARG A 54 1.99 -5.06 -5.44
CA ARG A 54 0.84 -4.64 -6.23
C ARG A 54 1.27 -4.36 -7.66
N PRO A 55 0.65 -4.99 -8.68
CA PRO A 55 0.92 -4.64 -10.08
C PRO A 55 0.69 -3.16 -10.34
N ARG A 56 1.55 -2.54 -11.16
CA ARG A 56 1.44 -1.13 -11.52
C ARG A 56 0.55 -0.92 -12.74
N ARG A 57 -0.15 0.20 -12.78
CA ARG A 57 -0.94 0.64 -13.92
C ARG A 57 -0.31 1.94 -14.42
N VAL A 58 0.19 1.91 -15.66
CA VAL A 58 1.02 2.98 -16.24
C VAL A 58 0.44 3.48 -17.57
N GLY A 59 0.74 4.72 -17.94
CA GLY A 59 0.36 5.33 -19.22
C GLY A 59 -1.14 5.26 -19.50
N ASP A 60 -1.51 4.91 -20.73
CA ASP A 60 -2.90 4.86 -21.22
C ASP A 60 -3.80 3.91 -20.42
N ALA A 61 -3.22 2.88 -19.80
CA ALA A 61 -4.00 1.99 -18.95
C ALA A 61 -4.51 2.73 -17.71
N LEU A 62 -3.70 3.60 -17.11
CA LEU A 62 -4.08 4.42 -15.95
C LEU A 62 -5.02 5.55 -16.34
N ALA A 63 -4.79 6.20 -17.49
CA ALA A 63 -5.66 7.24 -18.00
C ALA A 63 -7.09 6.73 -18.26
N ARG A 64 -7.23 5.55 -18.86
CA ARG A 64 -8.53 4.92 -19.15
C ARG A 64 -9.17 4.26 -17.93
N ASN A 65 -8.36 3.86 -16.96
CA ASN A 65 -8.79 3.13 -15.78
C ASN A 65 -8.12 3.74 -14.55
N PRO A 66 -8.62 4.89 -14.06
CA PRO A 66 -7.99 5.60 -12.96
C PRO A 66 -7.97 4.76 -11.68
N ALA A 67 -6.97 5.04 -10.84
CA ALA A 67 -6.89 4.48 -9.50
C ALA A 67 -7.98 5.06 -8.59
N SER A 68 -8.33 4.33 -7.53
CA SER A 68 -9.28 4.79 -6.54
C SER A 68 -8.75 6.01 -5.81
N THR A 69 -9.63 6.96 -5.52
CA THR A 69 -9.37 8.10 -4.64
C THR A 69 -9.75 7.81 -3.19
N GLN A 70 -10.40 6.67 -2.93
CA GLN A 70 -10.84 6.28 -1.59
C GLN A 70 -9.65 5.81 -0.76
N ARG A 71 -9.34 6.56 0.30
CA ARG A 71 -8.36 6.18 1.31
C ARG A 71 -8.94 5.21 2.33
N VAL A 72 -8.11 4.31 2.82
CA VAL A 72 -8.44 3.38 3.90
C VAL A 72 -7.30 3.40 4.93
N ARG A 73 -7.62 3.59 6.21
CA ARG A 73 -6.65 3.46 7.31
C ARG A 73 -7.30 2.64 8.41
N GLN A 74 -6.56 1.68 8.97
CA GLN A 74 -7.06 0.78 10.00
C GLN A 74 -6.14 0.75 11.22
N PRO A 75 -6.69 0.81 12.45
CA PRO A 75 -5.91 0.86 13.68
C PRO A 75 -5.48 -0.55 14.11
N HIS A 76 -4.51 -1.14 13.40
CA HIS A 76 -3.86 -2.37 13.86
C HIS A 76 -2.83 -2.07 14.94
N ALA A 77 -2.68 -2.96 15.93
CA ALA A 77 -1.68 -2.81 16.98
C ALA A 77 -0.25 -2.67 16.41
N ALA A 78 0.10 -3.44 15.38
CA ALA A 78 1.39 -3.34 14.67
C ALA A 78 1.61 -1.97 13.96
N CYS A 79 0.54 -1.18 13.81
CA CYS A 79 0.53 0.11 13.13
C CYS A 79 0.41 1.31 14.08
N ALA A 80 0.40 1.09 15.40
CA ALA A 80 0.21 2.17 16.38
C ALA A 80 1.23 3.31 16.21
N ASP A 81 2.50 2.95 16.00
CA ASP A 81 3.61 3.91 15.83
C ASP A 81 3.98 4.11 14.36
N ALA A 82 3.05 3.85 13.44
CA ALA A 82 3.29 3.98 12.02
C ALA A 82 3.13 5.44 11.59
N GLN A 83 4.25 6.17 11.58
CA GLN A 83 4.28 7.50 10.97
C GLN A 83 4.29 7.37 9.44
N PRO A 84 3.60 8.25 8.70
CA PRO A 84 3.76 8.34 7.26
C PRO A 84 5.23 8.65 6.99
N GLY A 85 5.97 7.67 6.44
CA GLY A 85 7.38 7.85 6.09
C GLY A 85 7.50 9.04 5.15
N THR A 86 8.21 10.07 5.58
CA THR A 86 8.57 11.21 4.73
C THR A 86 9.34 10.67 3.54
N ALA A 87 9.07 11.18 2.34
CA ALA A 87 9.74 10.79 1.11
C ALA A 87 11.26 11.12 1.08
N ALA A 88 11.87 11.48 2.22
CA ALA A 88 13.21 12.05 2.33
C ALA A 88 14.35 11.02 2.56
N ASP A 89 14.06 9.78 2.98
CA ASP A 89 15.10 8.79 3.33
C ASP A 89 15.50 7.83 2.18
N LYS A 90 15.45 8.30 0.92
CA LYS A 90 16.02 7.57 -0.23
C LYS A 90 17.09 8.40 -0.96
N ILE A 91 18.25 8.57 -0.32
CA ILE A 91 19.55 8.86 -0.96
C ILE A 91 20.59 8.07 -0.14
N PRO A 92 21.37 7.16 -0.76
CA PRO A 92 22.64 7.53 -1.41
C PRO A 92 22.56 7.57 -2.93
#